data_AF-A0A139CLR2-F1
#
_entry.id   AF-A0A139CLR2-F1
#
_cell.length_a   1.000
_cell.length_b   1.000
_cell.length_c   1.000
_cell.angle_alpha   90.00
_cell.angle_beta   90.00
_cell.angle_gamma   90.00
#
_symmetry.space_group_name_H-M   'P 1'
#
loop_
_entity.id
_entity.type
_entity.pdbx_description
1 polymer ?
#
loop_
_entity_poly.entity_id
_entity_poly.type
_entity_poly.pdbx_seq_one_letter_code
_entity_poly.pdbx_strand_id
1 'polypeptide(L)'
;MRPAPLLLFALITVLFSLSMTGYAVSNDGQYIHFREMSVEFAGTDAEVTLYYDLDVFSRVYVLLLGSYNLEPTLENVLFDFEDVEVVEIGNNRAVLYVEDISRQNSEFYLHDSRNLGATVDVLTLVYPDGSSRRVPYATSTPYTFYSNE
;
A
#
# COMPACT_ATOMS: atom_id res chain seq x y z
N MET A 1 -10.50 47.18 7.89
CA MET A 1 -9.60 46.14 7.36
C MET A 1 -10.36 44.82 7.39
N ARG A 2 -10.58 44.18 6.23
CA ARG A 2 -11.33 42.92 6.18
C ARG A 2 -10.46 41.80 6.79
N PRO A 3 -10.93 41.04 7.79
CA PRO A 3 -10.13 40.00 8.46
C PRO A 3 -9.89 38.75 7.60
N ALA A 4 -10.43 38.72 6.38
CA ALA A 4 -10.34 37.59 5.46
C ALA A 4 -8.92 37.03 5.23
N PRO A 5 -7.85 37.83 5.03
CA PRO A 5 -6.52 37.28 4.80
C PRO A 5 -5.91 36.69 6.07
N LEU A 6 -6.24 37.22 7.25
CA LEU A 6 -5.77 36.72 8.56
C LEU A 6 -6.41 35.37 8.90
N LEU A 7 -7.71 35.21 8.62
CA LEU A 7 -8.42 33.94 8.75
C LEU A 7 -7.89 32.87 7.79
N LEU A 8 -7.61 33.26 6.53
CA LEU A 8 -7.05 32.35 5.54
C LEU A 8 -5.64 31.89 5.95
N PHE A 9 -4.81 32.82 6.42
CA PHE A 9 -3.44 32.51 6.86
C PHE A 9 -3.45 31.60 8.09
N ALA A 10 -4.31 31.89 9.08
CA ALA A 10 -4.48 31.05 10.26
C ALA A 10 -4.98 29.64 9.91
N LEU A 11 -5.92 29.51 8.96
CA LEU A 11 -6.39 28.22 8.48
C LEU A 11 -5.26 27.42 7.81
N ILE A 12 -4.46 28.07 6.97
CA ILE A 12 -3.29 27.44 6.33
C ILE A 12 -2.27 27.02 7.38
N THR A 13 -2.01 27.84 8.40
CA THR A 13 -1.04 27.50 9.46
C THR A 13 -1.52 26.32 10.32
N VAL A 14 -2.82 26.25 10.62
CA VAL A 14 -3.42 25.12 11.32
C VAL A 14 -3.34 23.85 10.48
N LEU A 15 -3.68 23.92 9.19
CA LEU A 15 -3.56 22.78 8.26
C LEU A 15 -2.12 22.27 8.14
N PHE A 16 -1.14 23.19 8.07
CA PHE A 16 0.29 22.84 8.00
C PHE A 16 0.84 22.27 9.32
N SER A 17 0.30 22.72 10.46
CA SER A 17 0.68 22.17 11.77
C SER A 17 0.12 20.76 12.00
N LEU A 18 -1.07 20.46 11.45
CA LEU A 18 -1.68 19.12 11.51
C LEU A 18 -0.93 18.10 10.65
N SER A 19 -0.32 18.52 9.54
CA SER A 19 0.51 17.63 8.71
C SER A 19 1.81 17.17 9.37
N MET A 20 2.33 17.93 10.35
CA MET A 20 3.55 17.53 11.08
C MET A 20 3.28 16.55 12.23
N THR A 21 2.04 16.50 12.73
CA THR A 21 1.65 15.55 13.79
C THR A 21 1.12 14.21 13.28
N GLY A 22 0.83 14.09 11.97
CA GLY A 22 0.36 12.84 11.36
C GLY A 22 1.39 11.69 11.32
N TYR A 23 2.67 11.99 11.60
CA TYR A 23 3.73 10.99 11.71
C TYR A 23 3.79 10.30 13.09
N ALA A 24 2.96 10.72 14.05
CA ALA A 24 2.98 10.17 15.40
C ALA A 24 1.58 9.68 15.83
N VAL A 25 1.49 8.36 16.00
CA VAL A 25 0.48 7.63 16.78
C VAL A 25 -0.88 7.45 16.11
N SER A 26 -1.08 6.28 15.50
CA SER A 26 -2.12 5.36 15.96
C SER A 26 -1.83 3.94 15.48
N ASN A 27 -2.01 2.96 16.37
CA ASN A 27 -1.98 1.54 16.01
C ASN A 27 -3.37 1.07 15.52
N ASP A 28 -4.30 1.99 15.24
CA ASP A 28 -5.71 1.71 14.92
C ASP A 28 -6.46 2.88 14.21
N GLY A 29 -5.76 3.94 13.79
CA GLY A 29 -6.32 5.11 13.09
C GLY A 29 -5.86 5.14 11.64
N GLN A 30 -6.17 4.06 10.91
CA GLN A 30 -5.79 3.91 9.51
C GLN A 30 -6.56 4.90 8.63
N TYR A 31 -5.88 5.98 8.24
CA TYR A 31 -6.31 6.96 7.23
C TYR A 31 -6.62 6.33 5.85
N ILE A 32 -6.13 5.10 5.63
CA ILE A 32 -6.31 4.24 4.47
C ILE A 32 -6.70 2.84 4.96
N HIS A 33 -7.86 2.35 4.55
CA HIS A 33 -8.32 0.99 4.83
C HIS A 33 -8.05 0.09 3.63
N PHE A 34 -7.19 -0.93 3.78
CA PHE A 34 -6.82 -1.84 2.69
C PHE A 34 -7.81 -3.01 2.58
N ARG A 35 -8.70 -2.93 1.59
CA ARG A 35 -9.72 -3.95 1.34
C ARG A 35 -9.15 -5.19 0.66
N GLU A 36 -8.32 -5.00 -0.35
CA GLU A 36 -7.79 -6.10 -1.14
C GLU A 36 -6.36 -5.83 -1.57
N MET A 37 -5.53 -6.86 -1.53
CA MET A 37 -4.18 -6.87 -2.09
C MET A 37 -4.10 -8.09 -3.01
N SER A 38 -3.73 -7.89 -4.27
CA SER A 38 -3.36 -8.96 -5.19
C SER A 38 -1.85 -8.96 -5.32
N VAL A 39 -1.21 -10.11 -5.15
CA VAL A 39 0.22 -10.33 -5.44
C VAL A 39 0.27 -11.32 -6.60
N GLU A 40 0.63 -10.83 -7.78
CA GLU A 40 0.70 -11.61 -9.00
C GLU A 40 2.16 -11.96 -9.28
N PHE A 41 2.52 -13.21 -9.02
CA PHE A 41 3.89 -13.68 -9.16
C PHE A 41 4.29 -13.85 -10.63
N ALA A 42 5.51 -13.42 -10.95
CA ALA A 42 6.13 -13.56 -12.26
C ALA A 42 7.63 -13.90 -12.09
N GLY A 43 7.95 -15.19 -12.02
CA GLY A 43 9.32 -15.63 -11.78
C GLY A 43 9.83 -15.22 -10.39
N THR A 44 10.87 -14.40 -10.32
CA THR A 44 11.39 -13.86 -9.04
C THR A 44 10.63 -12.64 -8.56
N ASP A 45 9.84 -12.01 -9.43
CA ASP A 45 9.25 -10.69 -9.22
C ASP A 45 7.73 -10.80 -9.05
N ALA A 46 7.07 -9.69 -8.71
CA ALA A 46 5.62 -9.64 -8.65
C ALA A 46 5.05 -8.24 -8.94
N GLU A 47 3.86 -8.22 -9.54
CA GLU A 47 2.99 -7.04 -9.51
C GLU A 47 2.10 -7.13 -8.27
N VAL A 48 2.03 -6.04 -7.50
CA VAL A 48 1.16 -5.91 -6.35
C VAL A 48 0.11 -4.84 -6.62
N THR A 49 -1.16 -5.25 -6.70
CA THR A 49 -2.28 -4.32 -6.80
C THR A 49 -2.95 -4.16 -5.43
N LEU A 50 -3.02 -2.93 -4.93
CA LEU A 50 -3.71 -2.55 -3.70
C LEU A 50 -5.05 -1.90 -4.03
N TYR A 51 -6.11 -2.31 -3.36
CA TYR A 51 -7.42 -1.64 -3.34
C TYR A 51 -7.72 -1.16 -1.93
N TYR A 52 -8.03 0.13 -1.82
CA TYR A 52 -8.20 0.77 -0.52
C TYR A 52 -9.30 1.82 -0.52
N ASP A 53 -9.76 2.16 0.68
CA ASP A 53 -10.65 3.27 0.93
C ASP A 53 -9.95 4.31 1.80
N LEU A 54 -10.03 5.57 1.36
CA LEU A 54 -9.53 6.70 2.11
C LEU A 54 -10.62 7.20 3.07
N ASP A 55 -10.24 7.62 4.27
CA ASP A 55 -11.16 8.33 5.15
C ASP A 55 -11.58 9.70 4.56
N VAL A 56 -12.44 10.44 5.27
CA VAL A 56 -12.91 11.76 4.78
C VAL A 56 -11.78 12.78 4.71
N PHE A 57 -10.86 12.79 5.67
CA PHE A 57 -9.75 13.74 5.71
C PHE A 57 -8.69 13.41 4.65
N SER A 58 -8.35 12.14 4.48
CA SER A 58 -7.49 11.61 3.44
C SER A 58 -8.03 11.92 2.05
N ARG A 59 -9.34 11.78 1.82
CA ARG A 59 -9.96 12.18 0.55
C ARG A 59 -9.80 13.65 0.25
N VAL A 60 -10.03 14.52 1.25
CA VAL A 60 -9.83 15.97 1.09
C VAL A 60 -8.35 16.29 0.82
N TYR A 61 -7.44 15.62 1.54
CA TYR A 61 -6.00 15.79 1.36
C TYR A 61 -5.56 15.41 -0.06
N VAL A 62 -5.95 14.23 -0.54
CA VAL A 62 -5.67 13.75 -1.91
C VAL A 62 -6.32 14.65 -2.97
N LEU A 63 -7.54 15.14 -2.73
CA LEU A 63 -8.20 16.07 -3.65
C LEU A 63 -7.42 17.39 -3.80
N LEU A 64 -6.83 17.90 -2.71
CA LEU A 64 -6.12 19.17 -2.71
C LEU A 64 -4.68 19.06 -3.21
N LEU A 65 -4.00 17.95 -2.91
CA LEU A 65 -2.55 17.81 -3.12
C LEU A 65 -2.16 16.72 -4.13
N GLY A 66 -3.11 15.91 -4.58
CA GLY A 66 -2.90 14.79 -5.47
C GLY A 66 -2.63 13.47 -4.75
N SER A 67 -2.97 12.36 -5.40
CA SER A 67 -2.83 10.99 -4.88
C SER A 67 -1.39 10.55 -4.69
N TYR A 68 -0.44 11.17 -5.41
CA TYR A 68 1.00 10.90 -5.29
C TYR A 68 1.51 11.00 -3.84
N ASN A 69 0.90 11.84 -2.99
CA ASN A 69 1.27 11.95 -1.58
C ASN A 69 0.96 10.69 -0.75
N LEU A 70 0.24 9.70 -1.30
CA LEU A 70 0.01 8.40 -0.67
C LEU A 70 1.20 7.45 -0.82
N GLU A 71 2.14 7.74 -1.73
CA GLU A 71 3.30 6.88 -2.05
C GLU A 71 4.01 6.34 -0.81
N PRO A 72 4.41 7.17 0.18
CA PRO A 72 5.11 6.66 1.36
C PRO A 72 4.27 5.70 2.21
N THR A 73 2.94 5.88 2.20
CA THR A 73 2.03 4.98 2.93
C THR A 73 1.88 3.66 2.20
N LEU A 74 1.83 3.67 0.86
CA LEU A 74 1.70 2.49 0.02
C LEU A 74 2.99 1.63 0.06
N GLU A 75 4.16 2.26 -0.03
CA GLU A 75 5.45 1.58 0.15
C GLU A 75 5.55 0.95 1.55
N ASN A 76 5.12 1.67 2.59
CA ASN A 76 5.15 1.17 3.96
C ASN A 76 4.23 -0.04 4.20
N VAL A 77 3.21 -0.29 3.35
CA VAL A 77 2.46 -1.56 3.41
C VAL A 77 3.36 -2.75 3.09
N LEU A 78 4.31 -2.56 2.18
CA LEU A 78 5.29 -3.55 1.73
C LEU A 78 6.67 -3.30 2.37
N PHE A 79 6.74 -2.77 3.60
CA PHE A 79 8.00 -2.39 4.24
C PHE A 79 9.02 -3.54 4.40
N ASP A 80 8.54 -4.79 4.45
CA ASP A 80 9.38 -5.98 4.64
C ASP A 80 9.91 -6.55 3.31
N PHE A 81 9.62 -5.88 2.19
CA PHE A 81 10.16 -6.17 0.87
C PHE A 81 11.31 -5.20 0.58
N GLU A 82 12.34 -5.70 -0.11
CA GLU A 82 13.59 -4.94 -0.30
C GLU A 82 13.45 -3.90 -1.41
N ASP A 83 12.95 -4.31 -2.58
CA ASP A 83 12.88 -3.49 -3.77
C ASP A 83 11.43 -3.35 -4.23
N VAL A 84 10.81 -2.21 -3.87
CA VAL A 84 9.42 -1.86 -4.18
C VAL A 84 9.41 -0.57 -4.99
N GLU A 85 8.76 -0.58 -6.14
CA GLU A 85 8.53 0.59 -6.98
C GLU A 85 7.03 0.86 -7.10
N VAL A 86 6.60 2.12 -6.90
CA VAL A 86 5.21 2.49 -7.14
C VAL A 86 5.01 2.86 -8.62
N VAL A 87 4.19 2.06 -9.31
CA VAL A 87 3.91 2.22 -10.75
C VAL A 87 2.74 3.17 -10.98
N GLU A 88 1.69 3.06 -10.17
CA GLU A 88 0.47 3.85 -10.33
C GLU A 88 -0.19 4.14 -8.97
N ILE A 89 -0.65 5.38 -8.76
CA ILE A 89 -1.45 5.75 -7.59
C ILE A 89 -2.74 6.46 -8.00
N GLY A 90 -3.86 5.77 -7.81
CA GLY A 90 -5.22 6.30 -7.97
C GLY A 90 -5.83 6.81 -6.66
N ASN A 91 -7.15 6.98 -6.65
CA ASN A 91 -7.90 7.41 -5.45
C ASN A 91 -8.29 6.26 -4.52
N ASN A 92 -8.33 5.03 -5.04
CA ASN A 92 -8.79 3.82 -4.35
C ASN A 92 -8.06 2.55 -4.84
N ARG A 93 -7.03 2.73 -5.66
CA ARG A 93 -6.22 1.66 -6.26
C ARG A 93 -4.79 2.15 -6.37
N ALA A 94 -3.82 1.27 -6.14
CA ALA A 94 -2.43 1.49 -6.51
C ALA A 94 -1.84 0.21 -7.10
N VAL A 95 -0.82 0.39 -7.95
CA VAL A 95 -0.01 -0.70 -8.51
C VAL A 95 1.43 -0.47 -8.11
N LEU A 96 2.04 -1.50 -7.56
CA LEU A 96 3.43 -1.52 -7.16
C LEU A 96 4.09 -2.70 -7.85
N TYR A 97 5.36 -2.55 -8.19
CA TYR A 97 6.22 -3.62 -8.66
C TYR A 97 7.17 -4.00 -7.53
N VAL A 98 7.36 -5.30 -7.33
CA VAL A 98 8.27 -5.83 -6.30
C VAL A 98 9.27 -6.76 -6.97
N GLU A 99 10.54 -6.39 -6.91
CA GLU A 99 11.65 -7.21 -7.42
C GLU A 99 12.08 -8.23 -6.38
N ASP A 100 12.57 -9.38 -6.85
CA ASP A 100 13.21 -10.40 -6.01
C ASP A 100 12.37 -10.87 -4.80
N ILE A 101 11.04 -10.84 -4.95
CA ILE A 101 10.07 -11.32 -3.94
C ILE A 101 10.17 -12.83 -3.69
N SER A 102 10.72 -13.58 -4.65
CA SER A 102 10.86 -15.03 -4.61
C SER A 102 12.25 -15.46 -5.04
N ARG A 103 12.79 -16.51 -4.40
CA ARG A 103 14.07 -17.11 -4.79
C ARG A 103 13.85 -18.27 -5.75
N GLN A 104 14.55 -18.29 -6.87
CA GLN A 104 14.53 -19.45 -7.76
C GLN A 104 15.32 -20.61 -7.16
N ASN A 105 14.73 -21.81 -7.19
CA ASN A 105 15.36 -23.08 -6.84
C ASN A 105 14.93 -24.15 -7.85
N SER A 106 15.84 -24.46 -8.79
CA SER A 106 15.54 -25.34 -9.93
C SER A 106 14.36 -24.78 -10.75
N GLU A 107 13.35 -25.61 -11.02
CA GLU A 107 12.11 -25.29 -11.74
C GLU A 107 11.09 -24.51 -10.89
N PHE A 108 11.38 -24.28 -9.59
CA PHE A 108 10.43 -23.66 -8.65
C PHE A 108 10.92 -22.30 -8.15
N TYR A 109 9.96 -21.48 -7.74
CA TYR A 109 10.16 -20.22 -7.06
C TYR A 109 9.66 -20.34 -5.64
N LEU A 110 10.46 -19.91 -4.68
CA LEU A 110 10.19 -20.00 -3.25
C LEU A 110 9.95 -18.60 -2.71
N HIS A 111 8.73 -18.33 -2.26
CA HIS A 111 8.37 -17.09 -1.59
C HIS A 111 8.34 -17.31 -0.08
N ASP A 112 9.25 -16.63 0.63
CA ASP A 112 9.22 -16.58 2.09
C ASP A 112 8.12 -15.61 2.56
N SER A 113 7.51 -15.92 3.70
CA SER A 113 6.55 -15.00 4.32
C SER A 113 7.21 -13.66 4.63
N ARG A 114 6.56 -12.56 4.21
CA ARG A 114 6.94 -11.17 4.51
C ARG A 114 5.82 -10.50 5.28
N ASN A 115 6.16 -9.70 6.29
CA ASN A 115 5.19 -8.95 7.07
C ASN A 115 4.61 -7.79 6.24
N LEU A 116 3.35 -7.46 6.52
CA LEU A 116 2.69 -6.29 5.93
C LEU A 116 2.62 -5.17 6.99
N GLY A 117 2.83 -3.93 6.55
CA GLY A 117 2.75 -2.76 7.43
C GLY A 117 1.32 -2.41 7.85
N ALA A 118 0.33 -3.11 7.30
CA ALA A 118 -1.08 -2.97 7.60
C ALA A 118 -1.79 -4.32 7.48
N THR A 119 -2.92 -4.46 8.18
CA THR A 119 -3.87 -5.54 7.91
C THR A 119 -4.59 -5.27 6.59
N VAL A 120 -4.66 -6.28 5.73
CA VAL A 120 -5.46 -6.27 4.50
C VAL A 120 -6.65 -7.21 4.69
N ASP A 121 -7.88 -6.76 4.41
CA ASP A 121 -9.07 -7.60 4.62
C ASP A 121 -8.98 -8.90 3.81
N VAL A 122 -8.47 -8.85 2.58
CA VAL A 122 -8.17 -10.03 1.76
C VAL A 122 -6.87 -9.84 0.98
N LEU A 123 -5.90 -10.71 1.23
CA LEU A 123 -4.75 -10.91 0.36
C LEU A 123 -5.04 -12.06 -0.62
N THR A 124 -4.81 -11.84 -1.91
CA THR A 124 -4.88 -12.85 -2.96
C THR A 124 -3.50 -13.03 -3.56
N LEU A 125 -2.95 -14.23 -3.50
CA LEU A 125 -1.73 -14.60 -4.22
C LEU A 125 -2.18 -15.27 -5.52
N VAL A 126 -1.73 -14.75 -6.66
CA VAL A 126 -2.00 -15.28 -8.00
C VAL A 126 -0.71 -15.88 -8.54
N TYR A 127 -0.78 -17.15 -8.94
CA TYR A 127 0.37 -17.90 -9.43
C TYR A 127 0.41 -17.90 -10.97
N PRO A 128 1.57 -18.18 -11.59
CA PRO A 128 1.71 -18.18 -13.05
C PRO A 128 0.75 -19.13 -13.78
N ASP A 129 0.35 -20.23 -13.17
CA ASP A 129 -0.62 -21.20 -13.70
C ASP A 129 -2.08 -20.69 -13.67
N GLY A 130 -2.31 -19.47 -13.16
CA GLY A 130 -3.62 -18.85 -12.98
C GLY A 130 -4.39 -19.32 -11.74
N SER A 131 -3.83 -20.25 -10.97
CA SER A 131 -4.39 -20.60 -9.66
C SER A 131 -4.18 -19.46 -8.66
N SER A 132 -4.99 -19.45 -7.60
CA SER A 132 -4.86 -18.41 -6.58
C SER A 132 -5.16 -18.90 -5.17
N ARG A 133 -4.58 -18.21 -4.19
CA ARG A 133 -4.79 -18.43 -2.76
C ARG A 133 -5.26 -17.15 -2.10
N ARG A 134 -6.42 -17.21 -1.45
CA ARG A 134 -6.96 -16.09 -0.66
C ARG A 134 -6.64 -16.28 0.82
N VAL A 135 -6.21 -15.20 1.46
CA VAL A 135 -5.87 -15.13 2.88
C VAL A 135 -6.64 -13.95 3.48
N PRO A 136 -7.69 -14.18 4.27
CA PRO A 136 -8.45 -13.11 4.91
C PRO A 136 -7.68 -12.51 6.09
N TYR A 137 -7.87 -11.21 6.34
CA TYR A 137 -7.26 -10.43 7.42
C TYR A 137 -5.74 -10.64 7.52
N ALA A 138 -5.07 -10.54 6.37
CA ALA A 138 -3.65 -10.83 6.25
C ALA A 138 -2.82 -9.69 6.87
N THR A 139 -1.91 -10.06 7.76
CA THR A 139 -0.86 -9.17 8.29
C THR A 139 0.53 -9.55 7.75
N SER A 140 0.60 -10.58 6.92
CA SER A 140 1.81 -11.07 6.26
C SER A 140 1.42 -11.85 5.00
N THR A 141 2.32 -11.94 4.03
CA THR A 141 2.19 -12.93 2.95
C THR A 141 2.47 -14.33 3.52
N PRO A 142 1.78 -15.38 3.08
CA PRO A 142 2.12 -16.75 3.48
C PRO A 142 3.36 -17.24 2.75
N TYR A 143 4.10 -18.17 3.37
CA TYR A 143 5.05 -18.99 2.61
C TYR A 143 4.33 -19.73 1.48
N THR A 144 4.93 -19.72 0.29
CA THR A 144 4.43 -20.47 -0.86
C THR A 144 5.54 -20.82 -1.84
N PHE A 145 5.24 -21.71 -2.78
CA PHE A 145 6.10 -22.03 -3.90
C PHE A 145 5.27 -22.28 -5.16
N TYR A 146 5.86 -22.05 -6.33
CA TYR A 146 5.19 -22.18 -7.62
C TYR A 146 6.19 -22.46 -8.74
N SER A 147 5.70 -22.97 -9.87
CA SER A 147 6.41 -23.06 -11.15
C SER A 147 6.05 -21.87 -12.04
N ASN A 148 6.82 -21.64 -13.11
CA ASN A 148 6.49 -20.63 -14.13
C ASN A 148 5.37 -21.04 -15.09
N GLU A 149 4.90 -22.29 -15.02
CA GLU A 149 3.84 -22.89 -15.85
C GLU A 149 2.94 -23.81 -15.02
#